data_AF-A0A951YIU7-F1
#
_entry.id   AF-A0A951YIU7-F1
#
_cell.length_a   1.000
_cell.length_b   1.000
_cell.length_c   1.000
_cell.angle_alpha   90.00
_cell.angle_beta   90.00
_cell.angle_gamma   90.00
#
_symmetry.space_group_name_H-M   'P 1'
#
loop_
_entity.id
_entity.type
_entity.pdbx_description
1 polymer ?
#
loop_
_entity_poly.entity_id
_entity_poly.type
_entity_poly.pdbx_seq_one_letter_code
_entity_poly.pdbx_strand_id
1 'polypeptide(L)'
;MSTFLWAVYPYICVTLFFVVPFIRLRKRPFEYTTRASSIFARASLGWASLLMHWGIVLLLVGHAIGIVGAVLGLGSWVVGFFWIGALGGLMALAGSVTALVRRIAVPNVRAMSQHDDYGVHVFLIVIIGLALYQALARWIWGASFNAGLWLASVFRFQPQPELMEGAPIYTQLHVFFALTLFAYFPFTKLVHAWTLPVNYMVRPYVSMRTPKRKFQRRFEWKLRTDTSMLMYSVTTALLLLLATGFLLRTPALPRLAMSVGAEAAAMQPEPSVTDLPGYHLYLGSCARCHGPNGDADVLSKDSHSFAVPPRNLTQGAFRFVSTQNGVASDADLAHVIRHGLPVAGMPGFGFLSAAQVNSIVQVIDYMWVGRPVAGPPVDPGPTPAFTTALVSQGEQMYATMCSACHGEAGRGDGPAAATLAVRPANLAAGRIKAGSDPVQLYYRIATGIKGDTGQAMPAFGALPPDQIWSIVAFLEREVIP
;
A
#
# COMPACT_ATOMS: atom_id res chain seq x y z
N MET A 1 -20.15 1.69 -11.06
CA MET A 1 -19.07 1.10 -11.88
C MET A 1 -18.01 0.40 -11.02
N SER A 2 -17.59 0.99 -9.90
CA SER A 2 -16.64 0.41 -8.94
C SER A 2 -17.02 -1.00 -8.44
N THR A 3 -18.26 -1.21 -7.99
CA THR A 3 -18.73 -2.53 -7.51
C THR A 3 -18.58 -3.62 -8.57
N PHE A 4 -18.89 -3.33 -9.83
CA PHE A 4 -18.72 -4.29 -10.91
C PHE A 4 -17.24 -4.66 -11.10
N LEU A 5 -16.36 -3.66 -11.19
CA LEU A 5 -14.94 -3.86 -11.46
C LEU A 5 -14.17 -4.51 -10.30
N TRP A 6 -14.52 -4.19 -9.05
CA TRP A 6 -13.70 -4.56 -7.89
C TRP A 6 -14.35 -5.59 -6.98
N ALA A 7 -15.66 -5.84 -7.10
CA ALA A 7 -16.34 -6.93 -6.40
C ALA A 7 -16.70 -8.09 -7.34
N VAL A 8 -17.25 -7.84 -8.54
CA VAL A 8 -17.78 -8.93 -9.40
C VAL A 8 -16.74 -9.46 -10.39
N TYR A 9 -16.07 -8.55 -11.11
CA TYR A 9 -15.12 -8.89 -12.17
C TYR A 9 -14.00 -9.87 -11.75
N PRO A 10 -13.39 -9.76 -10.54
CA PRO A 10 -12.37 -10.71 -10.09
C PRO A 10 -12.87 -12.16 -10.10
N TYR A 11 -14.10 -12.40 -9.65
CA TYR A 11 -14.67 -13.75 -9.62
C TYR A 11 -14.92 -14.30 -11.02
N ILE A 12 -15.34 -13.46 -11.98
CA ILE A 12 -15.49 -13.86 -13.38
C ILE A 12 -14.14 -14.31 -13.95
N CYS A 13 -13.11 -13.48 -13.78
CA CYS A 13 -11.76 -13.76 -14.27
C CYS A 13 -11.17 -15.03 -13.67
N VAL A 14 -11.28 -15.20 -12.35
CA VAL A 14 -10.80 -16.40 -11.64
C VAL A 14 -11.58 -17.64 -12.08
N THR A 15 -12.90 -17.56 -12.22
CA THR A 15 -13.72 -18.68 -12.68
C THR A 15 -13.28 -19.13 -14.07
N LEU A 16 -13.12 -18.19 -15.01
CA LEU A 16 -12.63 -18.49 -16.36
C LEU A 16 -11.23 -19.11 -16.33
N PHE A 17 -10.33 -18.56 -15.53
CA PHE A 17 -8.94 -18.99 -15.40
C PHE A 17 -8.80 -20.46 -14.94
N PHE A 18 -9.71 -20.97 -14.11
CA PHE A 18 -9.63 -22.36 -13.62
C PHE A 18 -10.57 -23.33 -14.34
N VAL A 19 -11.79 -22.90 -14.68
CA VAL A 19 -12.81 -23.79 -15.26
C VAL A 19 -12.53 -24.07 -16.73
N VAL A 20 -12.18 -23.05 -17.51
CA VAL A 20 -12.03 -23.19 -18.97
C VAL A 20 -10.83 -24.06 -19.35
N PRO A 21 -9.64 -23.95 -18.73
CA PRO A 21 -8.53 -24.85 -19.04
C PRO A 21 -8.91 -26.32 -18.79
N PHE A 22 -9.62 -26.60 -17.69
CA PHE A 22 -10.09 -27.94 -17.38
C PHE A 22 -11.02 -28.51 -18.46
N ILE A 23 -11.99 -27.70 -18.92
CA ILE A 23 -12.88 -28.08 -20.04
C ILE A 23 -12.06 -28.29 -21.32
N ARG A 24 -11.10 -27.40 -21.61
CA ARG A 24 -10.26 -27.45 -22.80
C ARG A 24 -9.38 -28.71 -22.82
N LEU A 25 -8.80 -29.12 -21.67
CA LEU A 25 -8.01 -30.34 -21.60
C LEU A 25 -8.85 -31.59 -21.91
N ARG A 26 -10.11 -31.62 -21.46
CA ARG A 26 -11.00 -32.77 -21.70
C ARG A 26 -11.55 -32.83 -23.12
N LYS A 27 -11.97 -31.68 -23.66
CA LYS A 27 -12.62 -31.62 -24.98
C LYS A 27 -11.63 -31.48 -26.14
N ARG A 28 -10.49 -30.84 -25.92
CA ARG A 28 -9.51 -30.48 -26.96
C ARG A 28 -8.06 -30.64 -26.47
N PRO A 29 -7.64 -31.85 -26.09
CA PRO A 29 -6.31 -32.09 -25.52
C PRO A 29 -5.16 -31.73 -26.46
N PHE A 30 -5.36 -31.80 -27.78
CA PHE A 30 -4.31 -31.48 -28.77
C PHE A 30 -4.01 -29.99 -28.89
N GLU A 31 -4.88 -29.11 -28.40
CA GLU A 31 -4.62 -27.66 -28.37
C GLU A 31 -3.71 -27.23 -27.21
N TYR A 32 -3.42 -28.14 -26.26
CA TYR A 32 -2.50 -27.90 -25.16
C TYR A 32 -1.04 -28.04 -25.62
N THR A 33 -0.50 -26.95 -26.17
CA THR A 33 0.87 -26.91 -26.69
C THR A 33 1.55 -25.57 -26.39
N THR A 34 2.87 -25.61 -26.24
CA THR A 34 3.72 -24.43 -26.08
C THR A 34 3.89 -23.63 -27.36
N ARG A 35 3.49 -24.18 -28.53
CA ARG A 35 3.70 -23.58 -29.87
C ARG A 35 5.13 -23.05 -30.03
N ALA A 36 6.11 -23.90 -29.76
CA ALA A 36 7.51 -23.52 -29.76
C ALA A 36 7.99 -23.07 -31.16
N SER A 37 8.62 -21.89 -31.23
CA SER A 37 9.20 -21.32 -32.46
C SER A 37 10.72 -21.47 -32.51
N SER A 38 11.29 -22.51 -31.87
CA SER A 38 12.74 -22.66 -31.66
C SER A 38 13.52 -23.12 -32.88
N ILE A 39 12.83 -23.72 -33.84
CA ILE A 39 13.41 -24.19 -35.10
C ILE A 39 13.90 -23.01 -35.95
N PHE A 40 13.19 -21.87 -35.90
CA PHE A 40 13.55 -20.66 -36.63
C PHE A 40 14.29 -19.67 -35.71
N ALA A 41 15.37 -19.05 -36.20
CA ALA A 41 16.11 -18.02 -35.47
C ALA A 41 16.44 -18.40 -34.00
N ARG A 42 17.12 -19.55 -33.83
CA ARG A 42 17.42 -20.15 -32.51
C ARG A 42 18.29 -19.25 -31.63
N ALA A 43 19.24 -18.51 -32.23
CA ALA A 43 20.16 -17.64 -31.51
C ALA A 43 19.46 -16.53 -30.71
N SER A 44 18.39 -15.93 -31.26
CA SER A 44 17.64 -14.87 -30.57
C SER A 44 16.59 -15.40 -29.59
N LEU A 45 16.24 -16.69 -29.67
CA LEU A 45 15.23 -17.29 -28.78
C LEU A 45 15.77 -17.53 -27.36
N GLY A 46 17.05 -17.90 -27.22
CA GLY A 46 17.65 -18.28 -25.93
C GLY A 46 17.46 -17.18 -24.88
N TRP A 47 17.96 -15.98 -25.15
CA TRP A 47 17.86 -14.84 -24.24
C TRP A 47 16.42 -14.39 -24.00
N ALA A 48 15.61 -14.28 -25.07
CA ALA A 48 14.21 -13.87 -24.95
C ALA A 48 13.41 -14.84 -24.07
N SER A 49 13.60 -16.14 -24.27
CA SER A 49 12.91 -17.18 -23.51
C SER A 49 13.39 -17.25 -22.06
N LEU A 50 14.71 -17.22 -21.82
CA LEU A 50 15.27 -17.35 -20.47
C LEU A 50 14.91 -16.15 -19.59
N LEU A 51 15.11 -14.92 -20.08
CA LEU A 51 14.77 -13.71 -19.33
C LEU A 51 13.27 -13.66 -19.01
N MET A 52 12.44 -13.99 -19.99
CA MET A 52 10.99 -14.03 -19.80
C MET A 52 10.58 -15.05 -18.75
N HIS A 53 11.00 -16.31 -18.88
CA HIS A 53 10.52 -17.39 -18.00
C HIS A 53 11.09 -17.27 -16.59
N TRP A 54 12.38 -16.97 -16.42
CA TRP A 54 12.93 -16.76 -15.09
C TRP A 54 12.35 -15.52 -14.43
N GLY A 55 12.18 -14.43 -15.19
CA GLY A 55 11.53 -13.22 -14.70
C GLY A 55 10.10 -13.48 -14.22
N ILE A 56 9.27 -14.15 -15.03
CA ILE A 56 7.87 -14.43 -14.65
C ILE A 56 7.77 -15.43 -13.50
N VAL A 57 8.67 -16.42 -13.40
CA VAL A 57 8.69 -17.35 -12.26
C VAL A 57 9.00 -16.60 -10.97
N LEU A 58 10.01 -15.72 -10.97
CA LEU A 58 10.32 -14.88 -9.80
C LEU A 58 9.14 -13.98 -9.42
N LEU A 59 8.48 -13.37 -10.41
CA LEU A 59 7.28 -12.57 -10.17
C LEU A 59 6.14 -13.40 -9.57
N LEU A 60 5.85 -14.58 -10.11
CA LEU A 60 4.79 -15.46 -9.62
C LEU A 60 5.06 -15.93 -8.19
N VAL A 61 6.31 -16.29 -7.87
CA VAL A 61 6.72 -16.67 -6.51
C VAL A 61 6.58 -15.47 -5.56
N GLY A 62 7.07 -14.30 -5.95
CA GLY A 62 6.94 -13.08 -5.15
C GLY A 62 5.49 -12.69 -4.87
N HIS A 63 4.62 -12.76 -5.89
CA HIS A 63 3.18 -12.53 -5.72
C HIS A 63 2.55 -13.60 -4.83
N ALA A 64 2.84 -14.89 -5.02
CA ALA A 64 2.29 -15.95 -4.19
C ALA A 64 2.62 -15.75 -2.70
N ILE A 65 3.89 -15.46 -2.39
CA ILE A 65 4.32 -15.20 -1.01
C ILE A 65 3.67 -13.92 -0.46
N GLY A 66 3.62 -12.85 -1.27
CA GLY A 66 2.98 -11.59 -0.87
C GLY A 66 1.48 -11.74 -0.60
N ILE A 67 0.77 -12.54 -1.39
CA ILE A 67 -0.66 -12.84 -1.21
C ILE A 67 -0.88 -13.63 0.08
N VAL A 68 -0.06 -14.66 0.33
CA VAL A 68 -0.12 -15.43 1.58
C VAL A 68 0.14 -14.52 2.78
N GLY A 69 1.17 -13.68 2.73
CA GLY A 69 1.46 -12.70 3.78
C GLY A 69 0.29 -11.74 4.03
N ALA A 70 -0.36 -11.25 2.97
CA ALA A 70 -1.53 -10.37 3.07
C ALA A 70 -2.74 -11.07 3.71
N VAL A 71 -3.01 -12.32 3.35
CA VAL A 71 -4.10 -13.12 3.94
C VAL A 71 -3.87 -13.38 5.43
N LEU A 72 -2.61 -13.60 5.82
CA LEU A 72 -2.20 -13.85 7.20
C LEU A 72 -2.01 -12.56 8.04
N GLY A 73 -2.19 -11.37 7.45
CA GLY A 73 -2.00 -10.09 8.16
C GLY A 73 -0.54 -9.70 8.42
N LEU A 74 0.43 -10.36 7.79
CA LEU A 74 1.86 -10.15 7.96
C LEU A 74 2.38 -9.08 6.98
N GLY A 75 1.91 -7.84 7.13
CA GLY A 75 2.18 -6.75 6.17
C GLY A 75 3.65 -6.38 5.97
N SER A 76 4.50 -6.57 6.99
CA SER A 76 5.95 -6.32 6.93
C SER A 76 6.71 -7.34 6.08
N TRP A 77 6.16 -8.56 5.92
CA TRP A 77 6.78 -9.65 5.17
C TRP A 77 6.94 -9.33 3.67
N VAL A 78 6.06 -8.49 3.13
CA VAL A 78 6.04 -8.08 1.70
C VAL A 78 7.25 -7.20 1.34
N VAL A 79 7.85 -6.49 2.31
CA VAL A 79 9.01 -5.63 2.05
C VAL A 79 10.25 -6.44 1.68
N GLY A 80 10.42 -7.64 2.24
CA GLY A 80 11.56 -8.53 1.96
C GLY A 80 11.61 -9.01 0.50
N PHE A 81 10.47 -9.05 -0.20
CA PHE A 81 10.39 -9.55 -1.57
C PHE A 81 10.41 -8.45 -2.63
N PHE A 82 10.53 -7.18 -2.23
CA PHE A 82 10.57 -6.05 -3.15
C PHE A 82 11.65 -6.23 -4.22
N TRP A 83 12.87 -6.59 -3.81
CA TRP A 83 14.00 -6.74 -4.74
C TRP A 83 13.85 -7.94 -5.67
N ILE A 84 13.29 -9.05 -5.18
CA ILE A 84 12.98 -10.22 -6.01
C ILE A 84 11.93 -9.87 -7.06
N GLY A 85 10.88 -9.13 -6.67
CA GLY A 85 9.85 -8.65 -7.58
C GLY A 85 10.38 -7.65 -8.60
N ALA A 86 11.23 -6.69 -8.19
CA ALA A 86 11.81 -5.69 -9.08
C ALA A 86 12.75 -6.34 -10.11
N LEU A 87 13.66 -7.23 -9.67
CA LEU A 87 14.55 -7.98 -10.56
C LEU A 87 13.76 -8.87 -11.52
N GLY A 88 12.81 -9.65 -11.00
CA GLY A 88 11.93 -10.48 -11.82
C GLY A 88 11.15 -9.67 -12.85
N GLY A 89 10.66 -8.48 -12.46
CA GLY A 89 9.98 -7.52 -13.32
C GLY A 89 10.84 -7.04 -14.47
N LEU A 90 12.08 -6.61 -14.20
CA LEU A 90 13.01 -6.14 -15.23
C LEU A 90 13.36 -7.26 -16.22
N MET A 91 13.65 -8.46 -15.72
CA MET A 91 13.94 -9.63 -16.56
C MET A 91 12.74 -10.01 -17.43
N ALA A 92 11.55 -10.08 -16.84
CA ALA A 92 10.33 -10.44 -17.57
C ALA A 92 9.94 -9.38 -18.61
N LEU A 93 10.12 -8.09 -18.30
CA LEU A 93 9.87 -7.00 -19.25
C LEU A 93 10.83 -7.09 -20.44
N ALA A 94 12.15 -7.19 -20.17
CA ALA A 94 13.15 -7.33 -21.21
C ALA A 94 12.88 -8.56 -22.10
N GLY A 95 12.63 -9.72 -21.48
CA GLY A 95 12.28 -10.95 -22.20
C GLY A 95 11.01 -10.81 -23.04
N SER A 96 9.97 -10.15 -22.53
CA SER A 96 8.71 -9.88 -23.24
C SER A 96 8.91 -8.99 -24.46
N VAL A 97 9.65 -7.88 -24.30
CA VAL A 97 9.95 -6.93 -25.37
C VAL A 97 10.78 -7.62 -26.45
N THR A 98 11.85 -8.32 -26.08
CA THR A 98 12.69 -9.04 -27.06
C THR A 98 11.90 -10.13 -27.78
N ALA A 99 11.05 -10.88 -27.08
CA ALA A 99 10.20 -11.90 -27.69
C ALA A 99 9.18 -11.30 -28.67
N LEU A 100 8.58 -10.16 -28.34
CA LEU A 100 7.64 -9.45 -29.22
C LEU A 100 8.34 -8.89 -30.46
N VAL A 101 9.48 -8.19 -30.27
CA VAL A 101 10.29 -7.67 -31.37
C VAL A 101 10.73 -8.79 -32.31
N ARG A 102 11.23 -9.91 -31.77
CA ARG A 102 11.59 -11.09 -32.57
C ARG A 102 10.43 -11.60 -33.43
N ARG A 103 9.21 -11.58 -32.88
CA ARG A 103 8.00 -12.06 -33.55
C ARG A 103 7.51 -11.14 -34.67
N ILE A 104 7.85 -9.85 -34.59
CA ILE A 104 7.52 -8.86 -35.62
C ILE A 104 8.61 -8.81 -36.70
N ALA A 105 9.87 -8.86 -36.27
CA ALA A 105 11.04 -8.65 -37.12
C ALA A 105 11.45 -9.88 -37.94
N VAL A 106 11.33 -11.10 -37.41
CA VAL A 106 11.77 -12.32 -38.10
C VAL A 106 10.63 -12.87 -38.98
N PRO A 107 10.74 -12.86 -40.32
CA PRO A 107 9.63 -13.24 -41.22
C PRO A 107 9.10 -14.65 -40.97
N ASN A 108 10.01 -15.61 -40.75
CA ASN A 108 9.65 -17.02 -40.51
C ASN A 108 8.84 -17.20 -39.21
N VAL A 109 9.17 -16.44 -38.17
CA VAL A 109 8.45 -16.48 -36.89
C VAL A 109 7.11 -15.76 -37.04
N ARG A 110 7.07 -14.63 -37.75
CA ARG A 110 5.85 -13.87 -38.04
C ARG A 110 4.82 -14.70 -38.79
N ALA A 111 5.25 -15.46 -39.79
CA ALA A 111 4.36 -16.31 -40.61
C ALA A 111 3.66 -17.42 -39.81
N MET A 112 4.30 -17.94 -38.76
CA MET A 112 3.74 -18.99 -37.90
C MET A 112 2.98 -18.43 -36.68
N SER A 113 3.14 -17.15 -36.39
CA SER A 113 2.58 -16.53 -35.19
C SER A 113 1.09 -16.31 -35.31
N GLN A 114 0.35 -16.63 -34.24
CA GLN A 114 -1.08 -16.33 -34.16
C GLN A 114 -1.30 -15.01 -33.42
N HIS A 115 -2.49 -14.42 -33.55
CA HIS A 115 -2.82 -13.13 -32.93
C HIS A 115 -2.62 -13.14 -31.41
N ASP A 116 -2.92 -14.26 -30.75
CA ASP A 116 -2.77 -14.38 -29.30
C ASP A 116 -1.32 -14.39 -28.84
N ASP A 117 -0.38 -14.77 -29.71
CA ASP A 117 1.04 -14.69 -29.41
C ASP A 117 1.51 -13.24 -29.19
N TYR A 118 0.99 -12.30 -29.99
CA TYR A 118 1.28 -10.88 -29.85
C TYR A 118 0.55 -10.30 -28.65
N GLY A 119 -0.76 -10.60 -28.54
CA GLY A 119 -1.61 -10.10 -27.46
C GLY A 119 -1.05 -10.44 -26.07
N VAL A 120 -0.62 -11.69 -25.85
CA VAL A 120 -0.03 -12.10 -24.57
C VAL A 120 1.21 -11.28 -24.21
N HIS A 121 2.12 -11.02 -25.14
CA HIS A 121 3.31 -10.22 -24.86
C HIS A 121 2.97 -8.75 -24.61
N VAL A 122 2.00 -8.18 -25.32
CA VAL A 122 1.51 -6.81 -25.07
C VAL A 122 0.91 -6.71 -23.67
N PHE A 123 0.05 -7.65 -23.27
CA PHE A 123 -0.50 -7.71 -21.92
C PHE A 123 0.60 -7.76 -20.86
N LEU A 124 1.57 -8.68 -21.01
CA LEU A 124 2.67 -8.81 -20.06
C LEU A 124 3.50 -7.53 -19.97
N ILE A 125 3.82 -6.88 -21.09
CA ILE A 125 4.57 -5.61 -21.10
C ILE A 125 3.81 -4.52 -20.36
N VAL A 126 2.50 -4.37 -20.59
CA VAL A 126 1.66 -3.36 -19.91
C VAL A 126 1.59 -3.64 -18.41
N ILE A 127 1.28 -4.87 -18.02
CA ILE A 127 1.13 -5.26 -16.60
C ILE A 127 2.45 -5.06 -15.86
N ILE A 128 3.56 -5.56 -16.41
CA ILE A 128 4.89 -5.48 -15.80
C ILE A 128 5.39 -4.03 -15.79
N GLY A 129 5.14 -3.25 -16.86
CA GLY A 129 5.47 -1.83 -16.90
C GLY A 129 4.78 -1.04 -15.80
N LEU A 130 3.47 -1.25 -15.60
CA LEU A 130 2.72 -0.64 -14.49
C LEU A 130 3.23 -1.12 -13.11
N ALA A 131 3.68 -2.36 -12.99
CA ALA A 131 4.26 -2.89 -11.75
C ALA A 131 5.61 -2.25 -11.43
N LEU A 132 6.49 -2.11 -12.43
CA LEU A 132 7.80 -1.48 -12.28
C LEU A 132 7.65 0.02 -12.03
N TYR A 133 6.67 0.68 -12.64
CA TYR A 133 6.34 2.07 -12.32
C TYR A 133 5.92 2.22 -10.85
N GLN A 134 5.11 1.30 -10.31
CA GLN A 134 4.78 1.28 -8.88
C GLN A 134 6.01 1.10 -7.99
N ALA A 135 6.91 0.18 -8.38
CA ALA A 135 8.16 -0.03 -7.65
C ALA A 135 9.05 1.23 -7.66
N LEU A 136 9.12 1.92 -8.80
CA LEU A 136 9.83 3.18 -8.96
C LEU A 136 9.21 4.31 -8.15
N ALA A 137 7.88 4.46 -8.20
CA ALA A 137 7.15 5.47 -7.44
C ALA A 137 7.33 5.30 -5.93
N ARG A 138 7.36 4.05 -5.45
CA ARG A 138 7.71 3.73 -4.07
C ARG A 138 9.14 4.14 -3.71
N TRP A 139 10.09 3.91 -4.61
CA TRP A 139 11.50 4.22 -4.36
C TRP A 139 11.77 5.73 -4.34
N ILE A 140 11.18 6.49 -5.27
CA ILE A 140 11.40 7.94 -5.40
C ILE A 140 10.56 8.73 -4.39
N TRP A 141 9.27 8.43 -4.29
CA TRP A 141 8.32 9.25 -3.51
C TRP A 141 7.84 8.58 -2.23
N GLY A 142 8.28 7.36 -1.91
CA GLY A 142 7.76 6.58 -0.77
C GLY A 142 6.30 6.12 -0.93
N ALA A 143 5.62 6.52 -2.00
CA ALA A 143 4.23 6.22 -2.26
C ALA A 143 4.06 4.74 -2.59
N SER A 144 3.31 4.01 -1.77
CA SER A 144 2.98 2.62 -2.06
C SER A 144 1.59 2.27 -1.55
N PHE A 145 0.79 1.69 -2.44
CA PHE A 145 -0.57 1.29 -2.16
C PHE A 145 -0.63 -0.21 -1.84
N ASN A 146 -1.36 -0.59 -0.78
CA ASN A 146 -1.51 -1.99 -0.37
C ASN A 146 -2.79 -2.60 -0.94
N ALA A 147 -2.73 -3.11 -2.17
CA ALA A 147 -3.82 -3.88 -2.76
C ALA A 147 -4.09 -5.23 -2.08
N GLY A 148 -3.24 -5.67 -1.15
CA GLY A 148 -3.36 -6.94 -0.43
C GLY A 148 -4.60 -7.00 0.46
N LEU A 149 -5.04 -5.87 1.04
CA LEU A 149 -6.28 -5.83 1.85
C LEU A 149 -7.52 -6.07 0.98
N TRP A 150 -7.60 -5.38 -0.15
CA TRP A 150 -8.65 -5.61 -1.14
C TRP A 150 -8.63 -7.06 -1.63
N LEU A 151 -7.47 -7.58 -1.99
CA LEU A 151 -7.34 -8.96 -2.46
C LEU A 151 -7.79 -9.97 -1.38
N ALA A 152 -7.41 -9.76 -0.12
CA ALA A 152 -7.84 -10.60 0.99
C ALA A 152 -9.37 -10.54 1.19
N SER A 153 -10.01 -9.39 0.96
CA SER A 153 -11.48 -9.25 1.01
C SER A 153 -12.18 -10.10 -0.06
N VAL A 154 -11.60 -10.17 -1.28
CA VAL A 154 -12.08 -11.01 -2.39
C VAL A 154 -11.92 -12.50 -2.03
N PHE A 155 -10.79 -12.90 -1.42
CA PHE A 155 -10.59 -14.28 -0.99
C PHE A 155 -11.51 -14.71 0.17
N ARG A 156 -11.94 -13.77 1.03
CA ARG A 156 -12.90 -14.03 2.12
C ARG A 156 -14.36 -13.99 1.66
N PHE A 157 -14.63 -13.79 0.36
CA PHE A 157 -15.98 -13.61 -0.19
C PHE A 157 -16.77 -12.46 0.45
N GLN A 158 -16.07 -11.46 0.96
CA GLN A 158 -16.62 -10.20 1.47
C GLN A 158 -15.93 -9.07 0.70
N PRO A 159 -16.16 -8.94 -0.61
CA PRO A 159 -15.44 -7.97 -1.43
C PRO A 159 -15.78 -6.56 -0.97
N GLN A 160 -14.75 -5.78 -0.65
CA GLN A 160 -14.86 -4.36 -0.29
C GLN A 160 -14.33 -3.52 -1.46
N PRO A 161 -15.16 -3.18 -2.47
CA PRO A 161 -14.71 -2.45 -3.65
C PRO A 161 -14.16 -1.05 -3.30
N GLU A 162 -14.59 -0.48 -2.18
CA GLU A 162 -14.16 0.82 -1.65
C GLU A 162 -12.64 0.85 -1.40
N LEU A 163 -12.05 -0.29 -1.04
CA LEU A 163 -10.60 -0.42 -0.84
C LEU A 163 -9.83 -0.14 -2.13
N MET A 164 -10.40 -0.35 -3.31
CA MET A 164 -9.73 -0.07 -4.59
C MET A 164 -10.04 1.33 -5.14
N GLU A 165 -11.11 1.98 -4.68
CA GLU A 165 -11.47 3.34 -5.12
C GLU A 165 -10.42 4.38 -4.72
N GLY A 166 -9.85 4.24 -3.52
CA GLY A 166 -8.75 5.09 -3.04
C GLY A 166 -7.37 4.76 -3.63
N ALA A 167 -7.27 3.72 -4.48
CA ALA A 167 -6.01 3.30 -5.05
C ALA A 167 -5.58 4.25 -6.19
N PRO A 168 -4.27 4.53 -6.34
CA PRO A 168 -3.77 5.25 -7.50
C PRO A 168 -4.14 4.56 -8.82
N ILE A 169 -4.36 5.35 -9.86
CA ILE A 169 -4.83 4.84 -11.16
C ILE A 169 -3.91 3.75 -11.74
N TYR A 170 -2.60 3.86 -11.55
CA TYR A 170 -1.65 2.85 -12.03
C TYR A 170 -1.80 1.49 -11.32
N THR A 171 -2.21 1.48 -10.05
CA THR A 171 -2.49 0.25 -9.31
C THR A 171 -3.80 -0.37 -9.82
N GLN A 172 -4.84 0.46 -9.99
CA GLN A 172 -6.11 0.00 -10.56
C GLN A 172 -5.91 -0.63 -11.94
N LEU A 173 -5.16 0.05 -12.83
CA LEU A 173 -4.84 -0.48 -14.16
C LEU A 173 -4.03 -1.77 -14.10
N HIS A 174 -3.01 -1.85 -13.23
CA HIS A 174 -2.21 -3.06 -13.07
C HIS A 174 -3.09 -4.28 -12.69
N VAL A 175 -3.94 -4.11 -11.67
CA VAL A 175 -4.84 -5.18 -11.20
C VAL A 175 -5.87 -5.53 -12.28
N PHE A 176 -6.47 -4.53 -12.93
CA PHE A 176 -7.44 -4.74 -13.99
C PHE A 176 -6.86 -5.54 -15.16
N PHE A 177 -5.68 -5.15 -15.67
CA PHE A 177 -5.02 -5.88 -16.76
C PHE A 177 -4.57 -7.27 -16.31
N ALA A 178 -4.12 -7.45 -15.07
CA ALA A 178 -3.76 -8.77 -14.53
C ALA A 178 -4.98 -9.72 -14.47
N LEU A 179 -6.12 -9.26 -13.96
CA LEU A 179 -7.37 -10.03 -13.96
C LEU A 179 -7.87 -10.32 -15.38
N THR A 180 -7.76 -9.36 -16.28
CA THR A 180 -8.09 -9.54 -17.69
C THR A 180 -7.19 -10.59 -18.35
N LEU A 181 -5.90 -10.59 -18.03
CA LEU A 181 -4.97 -11.63 -18.48
C LEU A 181 -5.39 -13.00 -17.94
N PHE A 182 -5.87 -13.11 -16.71
CA PHE A 182 -6.40 -14.38 -16.16
C PHE A 182 -7.65 -14.86 -16.91
N ALA A 183 -8.56 -13.95 -17.25
CA ALA A 183 -9.73 -14.29 -18.08
C ALA A 183 -9.32 -14.70 -19.50
N TYR A 184 -8.29 -14.06 -20.06
CA TYR A 184 -7.77 -14.33 -21.40
C TYR A 184 -6.94 -15.62 -21.48
N PHE A 185 -6.20 -15.93 -20.41
CA PHE A 185 -5.30 -17.07 -20.25
C PHE A 185 -5.79 -18.38 -20.88
N PRO A 186 -7.00 -18.90 -20.57
CA PRO A 186 -7.47 -20.18 -21.09
C PRO A 186 -7.60 -20.27 -22.60
N PHE A 187 -7.73 -19.12 -23.28
CA PHE A 187 -7.94 -19.02 -24.72
C PHE A 187 -6.64 -18.87 -25.52
N THR A 188 -5.49 -18.85 -24.84
CA THR A 188 -4.18 -18.59 -25.46
C THR A 188 -3.24 -19.79 -25.31
N LYS A 189 -1.98 -19.64 -25.75
CA LYS A 189 -0.90 -20.59 -25.43
C LYS A 189 -0.56 -20.65 -23.94
N LEU A 190 -0.96 -19.67 -23.12
CA LEU A 190 -0.57 -19.62 -21.71
C LEU A 190 -1.00 -20.87 -20.92
N VAL A 191 -1.99 -21.61 -21.42
CA VAL A 191 -2.38 -22.94 -20.90
C VAL A 191 -1.22 -23.91 -20.73
N HIS A 192 -0.10 -23.74 -21.44
CA HIS A 192 1.11 -24.53 -21.22
C HIS A 192 1.63 -24.46 -19.78
N ALA A 193 1.40 -23.36 -19.05
CA ALA A 193 1.82 -23.23 -17.66
C ALA A 193 1.12 -24.25 -16.73
N TRP A 194 -0.09 -24.72 -17.08
CA TRP A 194 -0.78 -25.81 -16.37
C TRP A 194 -0.16 -27.20 -16.58
N THR A 195 0.77 -27.32 -17.53
CA THR A 195 1.43 -28.57 -17.91
C THR A 195 2.88 -28.63 -17.45
N LEU A 196 3.24 -27.86 -16.42
CA LEU A 196 4.57 -27.93 -15.81
C LEU A 196 4.91 -29.40 -15.47
N PRO A 197 5.99 -29.97 -16.01
CA PRO A 197 6.24 -31.41 -15.97
C PRO A 197 6.84 -31.86 -14.64
N VAL A 198 6.20 -31.52 -13.52
CA VAL A 198 6.66 -31.88 -12.15
C VAL A 198 6.81 -33.39 -12.00
N ASN A 199 5.93 -34.18 -12.62
CA ASN A 199 5.96 -35.64 -12.59
C ASN A 199 7.19 -36.22 -13.32
N TYR A 200 7.86 -35.47 -14.19
CA TYR A 200 9.06 -35.94 -14.89
C TYR A 200 10.20 -36.27 -13.92
N MET A 201 10.29 -35.57 -12.79
CA MET A 201 11.33 -35.79 -11.76
C MET A 201 11.30 -37.20 -11.16
N VAL A 202 10.15 -37.87 -11.23
CA VAL A 202 9.93 -39.21 -10.64
C VAL A 202 9.48 -40.25 -11.68
N ARG A 203 9.43 -39.87 -12.97
CA ARG A 203 8.98 -40.75 -14.05
C ARG A 203 10.15 -41.65 -14.50
N PRO A 204 9.94 -42.97 -14.64
CA PRO A 204 10.96 -43.84 -15.23
C PRO A 204 11.32 -43.42 -16.66
N TYR A 205 12.60 -43.54 -17.03
CA TYR A 205 13.08 -43.20 -18.38
C TYR A 205 12.35 -43.99 -19.48
N VAL A 206 12.08 -45.28 -19.24
CA VAL A 206 11.39 -46.15 -20.18
C VAL A 206 9.91 -46.23 -19.80
N SER A 207 9.05 -45.80 -20.71
CA SER A 207 7.59 -45.85 -20.55
C SER A 207 6.99 -46.84 -21.54
N MET A 208 6.49 -47.98 -21.03
CA MET A 208 5.79 -48.98 -21.85
C MET A 208 4.28 -48.85 -21.66
N ARG A 209 3.52 -48.81 -22.75
CA ARG A 209 2.05 -48.82 -22.72
C ARG A 209 1.57 -50.26 -22.97
N THR A 210 0.83 -50.83 -22.03
CA THR A 210 0.30 -52.19 -22.14
C THR A 210 -1.23 -52.17 -22.23
N PRO A 211 -1.87 -53.13 -22.93
CA PRO A 211 -3.32 -53.23 -23.01
C PRO A 211 -3.98 -53.57 -21.65
N LYS A 212 -3.27 -54.30 -20.79
CA LYS A 212 -3.74 -54.70 -19.46
C LYS A 212 -3.07 -53.86 -18.38
N ARG A 213 -3.87 -53.13 -17.59
CA ARG A 213 -3.43 -52.30 -16.46
C ARG A 213 -2.85 -53.19 -15.33
N LYS A 214 -1.57 -53.58 -15.43
CA LYS A 214 -0.81 -54.17 -14.31
C LYS A 214 -0.06 -53.06 -13.56
N PHE A 215 -0.78 -52.25 -12.79
CA PHE A 215 -0.16 -51.39 -11.77
C PHE A 215 -0.57 -51.91 -10.39
N GLN A 216 0.40 -52.21 -9.53
CA GLN A 216 0.16 -52.87 -8.24
C GLN A 216 -0.49 -51.94 -7.20
N ARG A 217 -0.53 -50.61 -7.40
CA ARG A 217 -1.21 -49.64 -6.52
C ARG A 217 -1.87 -48.48 -7.30
N ARG A 218 -3.11 -48.10 -6.93
CA ARG A 218 -3.86 -46.96 -7.54
C ARG A 218 -3.11 -45.62 -7.45
N PHE A 219 -2.28 -45.43 -6.42
CA PHE A 219 -1.52 -44.19 -6.17
C PHE A 219 -0.36 -44.00 -7.18
N GLU A 220 0.39 -45.06 -7.46
CA GLU A 220 1.47 -45.06 -8.46
C GLU A 220 0.94 -44.75 -9.86
N TRP A 221 -0.27 -45.19 -10.17
CA TRP A 221 -0.94 -44.90 -11.43
C TRP A 221 -1.31 -43.41 -11.54
N LYS A 222 -1.87 -42.78 -10.49
CA LYS A 222 -2.19 -41.34 -10.50
C LYS A 222 -0.96 -40.44 -10.64
N LEU A 223 0.17 -40.82 -10.04
CA LEU A 223 1.45 -40.09 -10.21
C LEU A 223 2.02 -40.22 -11.62
N ARG A 224 1.69 -41.31 -12.34
CA ARG A 224 2.25 -41.65 -13.66
C ARG A 224 1.32 -41.37 -14.84
N THR A 225 0.07 -40.94 -14.60
CA THR A 225 -0.86 -40.59 -15.69
C THR A 225 -0.52 -39.25 -16.34
N ASP A 226 -0.66 -39.20 -17.68
CA ASP A 226 -0.36 -38.05 -18.55
C ASP A 226 -1.25 -36.80 -18.32
N THR A 227 -2.29 -36.91 -17.48
CA THR A 227 -3.10 -35.74 -17.11
C THR A 227 -2.48 -35.06 -15.89
N SER A 228 -1.96 -33.85 -16.06
CA SER A 228 -1.13 -33.18 -15.05
C SER A 228 -1.81 -33.19 -13.66
N MET A 229 -1.21 -33.91 -12.73
CA MET A 229 -1.57 -33.90 -11.31
C MET A 229 -1.74 -32.47 -10.79
N LEU A 230 -0.95 -31.53 -11.34
CA LEU A 230 -0.98 -30.10 -11.06
C LEU A 230 -2.32 -29.43 -11.41
N MET A 231 -2.93 -29.75 -12.55
CA MET A 231 -4.22 -29.13 -12.89
C MET A 231 -5.34 -29.63 -11.97
N TYR A 232 -5.34 -30.93 -11.64
CA TYR A 232 -6.32 -31.51 -10.70
C TYR A 232 -6.05 -31.10 -9.25
N SER A 233 -4.80 -31.04 -8.80
CA SER A 233 -4.47 -30.64 -7.44
C SER A 233 -4.73 -29.16 -7.21
N VAL A 234 -4.46 -28.31 -8.20
CA VAL A 234 -4.73 -26.86 -8.09
C VAL A 234 -6.22 -26.55 -8.22
N THR A 235 -6.97 -27.21 -9.10
CA THR A 235 -8.45 -27.06 -9.09
C THR A 235 -9.06 -27.59 -7.79
N THR A 236 -8.53 -28.69 -7.23
CA THR A 236 -8.98 -29.20 -5.92
C THR A 236 -8.59 -28.24 -4.80
N ALA A 237 -7.38 -27.67 -4.81
CA ALA A 237 -6.92 -26.68 -3.83
C ALA A 237 -7.70 -25.36 -3.94
N LEU A 238 -8.06 -24.93 -5.14
CA LEU A 238 -8.96 -23.81 -5.36
C LEU A 238 -10.34 -24.12 -4.79
N LEU A 239 -10.93 -25.29 -5.08
CA LEU A 239 -12.23 -25.66 -4.50
C LEU A 239 -12.18 -25.74 -2.98
N LEU A 240 -11.07 -26.20 -2.40
CA LEU A 240 -10.83 -26.20 -0.96
C LEU A 240 -10.65 -24.78 -0.41
N LEU A 241 -9.95 -23.89 -1.12
CA LEU A 241 -9.79 -22.46 -0.76
C LEU A 241 -11.09 -21.68 -0.87
N LEU A 242 -11.91 -21.96 -1.89
CA LEU A 242 -13.25 -21.41 -2.03
C LEU A 242 -14.16 -21.96 -0.92
N ALA A 243 -13.99 -23.22 -0.52
CA ALA A 243 -14.72 -23.81 0.61
C ALA A 243 -14.28 -23.26 1.98
N THR A 244 -12.98 -23.04 2.20
CA THR A 244 -12.47 -22.43 3.45
C THR A 244 -12.79 -20.94 3.54
N GLY A 245 -12.73 -20.19 2.43
CA GLY A 245 -13.22 -18.81 2.38
C GLY A 245 -14.72 -18.72 2.68
N PHE A 246 -15.52 -19.70 2.23
CA PHE A 246 -16.94 -19.82 2.58
C PHE A 246 -17.14 -20.17 4.08
N LEU A 247 -16.32 -21.06 4.65
CA LEU A 247 -16.34 -21.38 6.08
C LEU A 247 -15.92 -20.17 6.94
N LEU A 248 -14.96 -19.36 6.49
CA LEU A 248 -14.51 -18.13 7.13
C LEU A 248 -15.50 -16.96 6.96
N ARG A 249 -16.57 -17.13 6.17
CA ARG A 249 -17.65 -16.15 5.99
C ARG A 249 -18.55 -16.03 7.23
N THR A 250 -18.49 -16.97 8.17
CA THR A 250 -19.25 -16.87 9.42
C THR A 250 -18.63 -15.79 10.32
N PRO A 251 -19.40 -14.78 10.77
CA PRO A 251 -18.88 -13.63 11.53
C PRO A 251 -18.52 -13.95 13.00
N ALA A 252 -18.29 -15.21 13.35
CA ALA A 252 -17.82 -15.60 14.67
C ALA A 252 -17.04 -16.92 14.56
N LEU A 253 -15.75 -16.89 14.87
CA LEU A 253 -15.23 -18.01 15.64
C LEU A 253 -16.08 -18.06 16.91
N PRO A 254 -16.67 -19.20 17.29
CA PRO A 254 -17.25 -19.31 18.61
C PRO A 254 -16.09 -19.13 19.58
N ARG A 255 -15.97 -17.93 20.17
CA ARG A 255 -15.29 -17.81 21.45
C ARG A 255 -15.97 -18.88 22.31
N LEU A 256 -15.18 -19.77 22.88
CA LEU A 256 -15.58 -20.53 24.05
C LEU A 256 -15.95 -19.49 25.12
N ALA A 257 -17.19 -19.03 25.04
CA ALA A 257 -17.81 -18.20 26.03
C ALA A 257 -18.03 -19.13 27.22
N MET A 258 -17.09 -19.09 28.16
CA MET A 258 -17.40 -19.45 29.52
C MET A 258 -18.54 -18.51 29.95
N SER A 259 -19.68 -19.13 30.24
CA SER A 259 -20.90 -18.48 30.68
C SER A 259 -20.64 -17.64 31.92
N VAL A 260 -20.82 -16.33 31.80
CA VAL A 260 -21.20 -15.48 32.94
C VAL A 260 -22.41 -14.68 32.49
N GLY A 261 -23.42 -14.66 33.37
CA GLY A 261 -24.81 -14.38 33.08
C GLY A 261 -25.12 -13.10 32.33
N ALA A 262 -26.18 -13.18 31.55
CA ALA A 262 -26.90 -12.05 31.01
C ALA A 262 -27.51 -11.23 32.14
N GLU A 263 -27.17 -9.95 32.19
CA GLU A 263 -28.05 -8.85 32.60
C GLU A 263 -27.35 -7.52 32.29
N ALA A 264 -27.62 -6.98 31.09
CA ALA A 264 -27.51 -5.55 30.84
C ALA A 264 -28.44 -5.18 29.69
N ALA A 265 -29.45 -4.40 30.08
CA ALA A 265 -30.51 -3.78 29.31
C ALA A 265 -30.09 -3.16 27.97
N ALA A 266 -31.10 -3.04 27.10
CA ALA A 266 -31.12 -2.32 25.83
C ALA A 266 -30.31 -1.00 25.85
N MET A 267 -29.10 -1.06 25.33
CA MET A 267 -28.36 0.08 24.80
C MET A 267 -28.29 -0.15 23.29
N GLN A 268 -28.69 0.83 22.49
CA GLN A 268 -28.40 0.82 21.05
C GLN A 268 -26.91 0.52 20.89
N PRO A 269 -26.48 -0.41 20.00
CA PRO A 269 -25.06 -0.67 19.83
C PRO A 269 -24.39 0.64 19.42
N GLU A 270 -23.47 1.12 20.26
CA GLU A 270 -22.53 2.20 19.90
C GLU A 270 -21.99 1.87 18.50
N PRO A 271 -22.04 2.82 17.55
CA PRO A 271 -21.57 2.56 16.19
C PRO A 271 -20.15 2.02 16.25
N SER A 272 -19.87 0.91 15.58
CA SER A 272 -18.52 0.38 15.55
C SER A 272 -17.67 1.27 14.65
N VAL A 273 -16.35 1.36 14.90
CA VAL A 273 -15.45 2.13 14.01
C VAL A 273 -15.58 1.68 12.55
N THR A 274 -15.95 0.42 12.32
CA THR A 274 -16.15 -0.15 10.98
C THR A 274 -17.39 0.37 10.26
N ASP A 275 -18.34 0.96 10.99
CA ASP A 275 -19.57 1.55 10.42
C ASP A 275 -19.35 3.01 9.95
N LEU A 276 -18.20 3.62 10.29
CA LEU A 276 -17.90 4.99 9.90
C LEU A 276 -17.54 5.08 8.41
N PRO A 277 -18.15 6.01 7.64
CA PRO A 277 -17.91 6.13 6.20
C PRO A 277 -16.44 6.30 5.81
N GLY A 278 -15.65 6.95 6.68
CA GLY A 278 -14.24 7.20 6.46
C GLY A 278 -13.32 6.04 6.83
N TYR A 279 -13.82 4.97 7.46
CA TYR A 279 -12.95 3.92 8.01
C TYR A 279 -12.21 3.15 6.91
N HIS A 280 -12.87 2.89 5.78
CA HIS A 280 -12.22 2.24 4.63
C HIS A 280 -11.11 3.12 4.01
N LEU A 281 -11.33 4.44 3.95
CA LEU A 281 -10.30 5.39 3.52
C LEU A 281 -9.12 5.41 4.50
N TYR A 282 -9.41 5.41 5.80
CA TYR A 282 -8.39 5.30 6.84
C TYR A 282 -7.60 4.00 6.71
N LEU A 283 -8.25 2.85 6.47
CA LEU A 283 -7.57 1.56 6.27
C LEU A 283 -6.63 1.57 5.05
N GLY A 284 -7.07 2.16 3.94
CA GLY A 284 -6.30 2.23 2.70
C GLY A 284 -5.12 3.21 2.75
N SER A 285 -5.26 4.31 3.50
CA SER A 285 -4.32 5.44 3.46
C SER A 285 -3.51 5.66 4.74
N CYS A 286 -4.06 5.31 5.91
CA CYS A 286 -3.52 5.72 7.21
C CYS A 286 -3.10 4.52 8.09
N ALA A 287 -3.88 3.44 8.09
CA ALA A 287 -3.72 2.30 9.00
C ALA A 287 -2.40 1.54 8.84
N ARG A 288 -1.71 1.69 7.70
CA ARG A 288 -0.38 1.11 7.50
C ARG A 288 0.65 1.64 8.50
N CYS A 289 0.53 2.92 8.87
CA CYS A 289 1.45 3.55 9.81
C CYS A 289 0.81 3.71 11.19
N HIS A 290 -0.48 4.04 11.25
CA HIS A 290 -1.18 4.34 12.49
C HIS A 290 -1.94 3.14 13.09
N GLY A 291 -1.96 1.99 12.42
CA GLY A 291 -2.72 0.82 12.86
C GLY A 291 -4.21 0.88 12.54
N PRO A 292 -4.87 -0.28 12.40
CA PRO A 292 -6.31 -0.34 12.14
C PRO A 292 -7.14 0.26 13.28
N ASN A 293 -6.56 0.37 14.48
CA ASN A 293 -7.18 0.96 15.67
C ASN A 293 -6.60 2.34 16.04
N GLY A 294 -5.65 2.88 15.26
CA GLY A 294 -5.01 4.16 15.59
C GLY A 294 -3.94 4.08 16.68
N ASP A 295 -3.61 2.89 17.19
CA ASP A 295 -2.63 2.66 18.26
C ASP A 295 -1.17 2.89 17.84
N ALA A 296 -0.90 2.93 16.54
CA ALA A 296 0.44 2.97 15.94
C ALA A 296 1.33 1.77 16.30
N ASP A 297 0.75 0.61 16.63
CA ASP A 297 1.50 -0.59 17.05
C ASP A 297 2.07 -1.41 15.88
N VAL A 298 1.64 -1.11 14.64
CA VAL A 298 2.07 -1.84 13.42
C VAL A 298 3.53 -1.63 13.08
N LEU A 299 4.09 -0.48 13.46
CA LEU A 299 5.49 -0.12 13.28
C LEU A 299 6.00 0.33 14.65
N SER A 300 6.75 -0.55 15.32
CA SER A 300 7.23 -0.27 16.67
C SER A 300 8.05 1.03 16.70
N LYS A 301 8.06 1.68 17.87
CA LYS A 301 8.98 2.79 18.19
C LYS A 301 10.46 2.43 17.90
N ASP A 302 10.78 1.14 17.83
CA ASP A 302 12.12 0.59 17.60
C ASP A 302 12.42 0.32 16.11
N SER A 303 11.51 0.65 15.18
CA SER A 303 11.79 0.45 13.76
C SER A 303 12.82 1.49 13.25
N HIS A 304 13.98 1.02 12.79
CA HIS A 304 15.01 1.87 12.17
C HIS A 304 14.57 2.57 10.86
N SER A 305 13.33 2.37 10.43
CA SER A 305 12.77 2.91 9.18
C SER A 305 12.22 4.32 9.31
N PHE A 306 11.98 4.81 10.52
CA PHE A 306 11.40 6.14 10.74
C PHE A 306 12.20 6.94 11.77
N ALA A 307 12.66 8.14 11.39
CA ALA A 307 13.33 9.06 12.31
C ALA A 307 12.38 9.61 13.38
N VAL A 308 11.07 9.64 13.10
CA VAL A 308 10.03 9.98 14.07
C VAL A 308 8.91 8.95 13.96
N PRO A 309 8.52 8.27 15.05
CA PRO A 309 7.50 7.24 14.99
C PRO A 309 6.13 7.83 14.60
N PRO A 310 5.26 7.03 13.94
CA PRO A 310 3.87 7.40 13.70
C PRO A 310 3.15 7.76 15.00
N ARG A 311 2.19 8.68 14.92
CA ARG A 311 1.43 9.14 16.09
C ARG A 311 0.39 8.10 16.48
N ASN A 312 0.33 7.73 17.76
CA ASN A 312 -0.83 7.05 18.32
C ASN A 312 -1.99 8.05 18.39
N LEU A 313 -3.03 7.79 17.59
CA LEU A 313 -4.20 8.63 17.40
C LEU A 313 -5.20 8.48 18.57
N THR A 314 -5.17 7.35 19.29
CA THR A 314 -6.07 7.09 20.43
C THR A 314 -5.78 7.98 21.64
N GLN A 315 -4.54 8.46 21.76
CA GLN A 315 -4.07 9.25 22.91
C GLN A 315 -4.35 10.74 22.79
N GLY A 316 -4.70 11.25 21.60
CA GLY A 316 -4.94 12.68 21.43
C GLY A 316 -3.73 13.60 21.56
N ALA A 317 -2.53 13.05 21.65
CA ALA A 317 -1.29 13.79 21.86
C ALA A 317 -0.78 14.45 20.55
N PHE A 318 -1.64 15.24 19.91
CA PHE A 318 -1.33 15.97 18.68
C PHE A 318 -0.45 17.18 18.97
N ARG A 319 0.61 17.35 18.18
CA ARG A 319 1.61 18.43 18.36
C ARG A 319 1.27 19.70 17.61
N PHE A 320 0.42 19.61 16.59
CA PHE A 320 0.05 20.71 15.71
C PHE A 320 -1.41 21.08 15.96
N VAL A 321 -1.59 22.13 16.75
CA VAL A 321 -2.89 22.60 17.26
C VAL A 321 -2.99 24.12 17.09
N SER A 322 -4.14 24.65 16.74
CA SER A 322 -4.39 26.11 16.68
C SER A 322 -5.19 26.63 17.87
N THR A 323 -5.64 25.76 18.77
CA THR A 323 -6.56 26.08 19.85
C THR A 323 -5.86 26.57 21.12
N GLN A 324 -6.53 27.43 21.88
CA GLN A 324 -6.00 28.01 23.13
C GLN A 324 -5.78 26.97 24.24
N ASN A 325 -6.60 25.91 24.29
CA ASN A 325 -6.45 24.83 25.27
C ASN A 325 -5.48 23.72 24.80
N GLY A 326 -4.88 23.87 23.61
CA GLY A 326 -3.91 22.94 23.04
C GLY A 326 -4.50 21.58 22.67
N VAL A 327 -5.81 21.49 22.45
CA VAL A 327 -6.50 20.28 21.97
C VAL A 327 -6.73 20.44 20.46
N ALA A 328 -6.29 19.47 19.65
CA ALA A 328 -6.45 19.56 18.20
C ALA A 328 -7.93 19.70 17.80
N SER A 329 -8.24 20.73 17.01
CA SER A 329 -9.54 20.88 16.37
C SER A 329 -9.66 19.99 15.13
N ASP A 330 -10.88 19.81 14.63
CA ASP A 330 -11.09 19.09 13.36
C ASP A 330 -10.41 19.78 12.18
N ALA A 331 -10.32 21.11 12.22
CA ALA A 331 -9.61 21.91 11.24
C ALA A 331 -8.10 21.63 11.29
N ASP A 332 -7.52 21.48 12.48
CA ASP A 332 -6.11 21.12 12.64
C ASP A 332 -5.82 19.73 12.08
N LEU A 333 -6.67 18.74 12.42
CA LEU A 333 -6.54 17.38 11.90
C LEU A 333 -6.67 17.35 10.38
N ALA A 334 -7.68 18.03 9.83
CA ALA A 334 -7.88 18.13 8.39
C ALA A 334 -6.71 18.83 7.68
N HIS A 335 -6.14 19.87 8.28
CA HIS A 335 -4.96 20.56 7.74
C HIS A 335 -3.76 19.62 7.65
N VAL A 336 -3.45 18.91 8.74
CA VAL A 336 -2.34 17.94 8.78
C VAL A 336 -2.56 16.79 7.81
N ILE A 337 -3.80 16.29 7.66
CA ILE A 337 -4.10 15.22 6.69
C ILE A 337 -3.86 15.71 5.25
N ARG A 338 -4.31 16.92 4.90
CA ARG A 338 -4.17 17.45 3.53
C ARG A 338 -2.72 17.73 3.16
N HIS A 339 -1.97 18.38 4.05
CA HIS A 339 -0.62 18.87 3.75
C HIS A 339 0.48 17.88 4.15
N GLY A 340 0.16 16.92 5.04
CA GLY A 340 1.10 15.94 5.55
C GLY A 340 2.14 16.54 6.49
N LEU A 341 3.10 15.71 6.88
CA LEU A 341 4.29 16.11 7.64
C LEU A 341 5.52 15.47 6.96
N PRO A 342 5.99 16.02 5.83
CA PRO A 342 6.98 15.37 4.97
C PRO A 342 8.27 14.99 5.70
N VAL A 343 8.72 15.87 6.61
CA VAL A 343 9.92 15.67 7.44
C VAL A 343 9.79 14.47 8.37
N ALA A 344 8.57 14.14 8.79
CA ALA A 344 8.27 12.98 9.64
C ALA A 344 7.87 11.74 8.83
N GLY A 345 7.94 11.78 7.49
CA GLY A 345 7.53 10.67 6.64
C GLY A 345 6.02 10.49 6.50
N MET A 346 5.21 11.45 6.94
CA MET A 346 3.76 11.46 6.70
C MET A 346 3.49 12.22 5.39
N PRO A 347 3.03 11.56 4.31
CA PRO A 347 2.70 12.24 3.07
C PRO A 347 1.45 13.12 3.24
N GLY A 348 1.31 14.12 2.37
CA GLY A 348 0.08 14.91 2.27
C GLY A 348 -0.98 14.19 1.43
N PHE A 349 -2.23 14.21 1.89
CA PHE A 349 -3.38 13.62 1.21
C PHE A 349 -4.24 14.69 0.52
N GLY A 350 -3.61 15.72 -0.06
CA GLY A 350 -4.30 16.83 -0.74
C GLY A 350 -5.12 16.42 -1.97
N PHE A 351 -4.99 15.19 -2.46
CA PHE A 351 -5.82 14.62 -3.52
C PHE A 351 -7.21 14.17 -3.03
N LEU A 352 -7.43 14.09 -1.72
CA LEU A 352 -8.73 13.76 -1.14
C LEU A 352 -9.64 15.00 -1.11
N SER A 353 -10.91 14.80 -1.42
CA SER A 353 -11.93 15.84 -1.28
C SER A 353 -12.14 16.26 0.17
N ALA A 354 -12.71 17.45 0.40
CA ALA A 354 -12.99 17.94 1.74
C ALA A 354 -13.88 16.96 2.55
N ALA A 355 -14.89 16.36 1.91
CA ALA A 355 -15.76 15.36 2.52
C ALA A 355 -15.00 14.09 2.93
N GLN A 356 -14.09 13.61 2.08
CA GLN A 356 -13.25 12.44 2.40
C GLN A 356 -12.32 12.72 3.57
N VAL A 357 -11.67 13.88 3.60
CA VAL A 357 -10.82 14.28 4.74
C VAL A 357 -11.64 14.35 6.02
N ASN A 358 -12.82 14.97 5.98
CA ASN A 358 -13.71 15.05 7.14
C ASN A 358 -14.17 13.67 7.62
N SER A 359 -14.42 12.73 6.71
CA SER A 359 -14.77 11.34 7.08
C SER A 359 -13.61 10.62 7.80
N ILE A 360 -12.36 10.90 7.43
CA ILE A 360 -11.18 10.37 8.14
C ILE A 360 -11.05 11.05 9.51
N VAL A 361 -11.32 12.35 9.62
CA VAL A 361 -11.33 13.07 10.91
C VAL A 361 -12.35 12.43 11.86
N GLN A 362 -13.54 12.06 11.39
CA GLN A 362 -14.54 11.35 12.21
C GLN A 362 -14.04 9.99 12.72
N VAL A 363 -13.26 9.27 11.91
CA VAL A 363 -12.63 8.01 12.34
C VAL A 363 -11.59 8.26 13.43
N ILE A 364 -10.76 9.28 13.26
CA ILE A 364 -9.76 9.67 14.26
C ILE A 364 -10.44 10.10 15.56
N ASP A 365 -11.52 10.87 15.45
CA ASP A 365 -12.35 11.31 16.58
C ASP A 365 -12.92 10.12 17.34
N TYR A 366 -13.47 9.13 16.63
CA TYR A 366 -13.95 7.89 17.24
C TYR A 366 -12.84 7.10 17.95
N MET A 367 -11.65 7.01 17.35
CA MET A 367 -10.50 6.31 17.95
C MET A 367 -9.92 7.06 19.15
N TRP A 368 -10.07 8.38 19.20
CA TRP A 368 -9.60 9.24 20.28
C TRP A 368 -10.57 9.20 21.46
N VAL A 369 -10.49 8.10 22.23
CA VAL A 369 -11.32 7.89 23.41
C VAL A 369 -11.17 9.05 24.40
N GLY A 370 -12.29 9.72 24.70
CA GLY A 370 -12.32 10.81 25.67
C GLY A 370 -11.74 12.14 25.17
N ARG A 371 -11.83 12.41 23.86
CA ARG A 371 -11.43 13.70 23.28
C ARG A 371 -12.07 14.88 24.04
N PRO A 372 -11.28 15.78 24.65
CA PRO A 372 -11.80 17.00 25.24
C PRO A 372 -12.35 17.95 24.18
N VAL A 373 -13.30 18.81 24.54
CA VAL A 373 -13.79 19.86 23.64
C VAL A 373 -12.63 20.77 23.25
N ALA A 374 -12.40 20.91 21.94
CA ALA A 374 -11.41 21.83 21.41
C ALA A 374 -11.80 23.28 21.78
N GLY A 375 -10.87 24.03 22.35
CA GLY A 375 -11.09 25.43 22.70
C GLY A 375 -11.16 26.30 21.45
N PRO A 376 -11.53 27.59 21.59
CA PRO A 376 -11.50 28.51 20.46
C PRO A 376 -10.09 28.55 19.85
N PRO A 377 -9.98 28.66 18.51
CA PRO A 377 -8.71 28.92 17.86
C PRO A 377 -8.09 30.21 18.42
N VAL A 378 -6.76 30.24 18.51
CA VAL A 378 -6.05 31.51 18.68
C VAL A 378 -6.39 32.38 17.47
N ASP A 379 -6.81 33.62 17.67
CA ASP A 379 -7.03 34.54 16.57
C ASP A 379 -5.70 35.20 16.19
N PRO A 380 -5.14 34.91 15.00
CA PRO A 380 -3.94 35.59 14.54
C PRO A 380 -4.24 37.02 14.03
N GLY A 381 -5.50 37.39 13.83
CA GLY A 381 -5.84 38.59 13.07
C GLY A 381 -5.38 38.50 11.60
N PRO A 382 -5.46 39.61 10.84
CA PRO A 382 -4.97 39.63 9.47
C PRO A 382 -3.44 39.55 9.43
N THR A 383 -2.90 38.75 8.50
CA THR A 383 -1.46 38.70 8.25
C THR A 383 -0.94 40.09 7.85
N PRO A 384 -0.02 40.70 8.63
CA PRO A 384 0.51 42.01 8.31
C PRO A 384 1.52 41.95 7.15
N ALA A 385 1.81 43.10 6.55
CA ALA A 385 2.92 43.22 5.62
C ALA A 385 4.26 43.10 6.38
N PHE A 386 5.15 42.22 5.92
CA PHE A 386 6.48 42.04 6.50
C PHE A 386 7.43 43.16 6.10
N THR A 387 7.23 44.33 6.72
CA THR A 387 8.09 45.52 6.55
C THR A 387 9.42 45.35 7.28
N THR A 388 10.44 46.10 6.87
CA THR A 388 11.77 46.07 7.53
C THR A 388 11.69 46.40 9.02
N ALA A 389 10.80 47.31 9.42
CA ALA A 389 10.59 47.64 10.83
C ALA A 389 10.03 46.44 11.64
N LEU A 390 9.07 45.72 11.07
CA LEU A 390 8.47 44.54 11.70
C LEU A 390 9.49 43.39 11.80
N VAL A 391 10.30 43.19 10.76
CA VAL A 391 11.40 42.19 10.73
C VAL A 391 12.44 42.51 11.81
N SER A 392 12.88 43.77 11.92
CA SER A 392 13.86 44.18 12.92
C SER A 392 13.34 44.05 14.35
N GLN A 393 12.05 44.33 14.58
CA GLN A 393 11.41 44.04 15.87
C GLN A 393 11.41 42.54 16.17
N GLY A 394 11.07 41.72 15.18
CA GLY A 394 11.08 40.27 15.27
C GLY A 394 12.44 39.68 15.60
N GLU A 395 13.51 40.22 15.01
CA GLU A 395 14.89 39.84 15.28
C GLU A 395 15.25 40.05 16.76
N GLN A 396 14.91 41.22 17.33
CA GLN A 396 15.16 41.52 18.75
C GLN A 396 14.39 40.57 19.68
N MET A 397 13.13 40.29 19.34
CA MET A 397 12.30 39.34 20.10
C MET A 397 12.84 37.91 20.00
N TYR A 398 13.24 37.48 18.82
CA TYR A 398 13.83 36.17 18.58
C TYR A 398 15.15 35.99 19.34
N ALA A 399 16.02 37.00 19.31
CA ALA A 399 17.27 37.00 20.06
C ALA A 399 17.05 36.82 21.57
N THR A 400 15.99 37.43 22.11
CA THR A 400 15.67 37.39 23.55
C THR A 400 14.97 36.09 23.98
N MET A 401 14.03 35.59 23.17
CA MET A 401 13.12 34.52 23.59
C MET A 401 13.37 33.16 22.93
N CYS A 402 14.02 33.12 21.77
CA CYS A 402 14.07 31.94 20.90
C CYS A 402 15.50 31.40 20.70
N SER A 403 16.48 32.30 20.60
CA SER A 403 17.88 31.98 20.25
C SER A 403 18.56 30.99 21.19
N ALA A 404 18.21 31.00 22.49
CA ALA A 404 18.79 30.10 23.48
C ALA A 404 18.58 28.62 23.13
N CYS A 405 17.45 28.28 22.48
CA CYS A 405 17.16 26.92 22.02
C CYS A 405 17.40 26.77 20.51
N HIS A 406 16.95 27.72 19.70
CA HIS A 406 16.99 27.59 18.23
C HIS A 406 18.30 28.07 17.59
N GLY A 407 19.18 28.75 18.32
CA GLY A 407 20.38 29.41 17.80
C GLY A 407 20.04 30.71 17.07
N GLU A 408 21.02 31.60 16.90
CA GLU A 408 20.83 32.90 16.22
C GLU A 408 20.35 32.73 14.78
N ALA A 409 20.91 31.77 14.05
CA ALA A 409 20.54 31.45 12.67
C ALA A 409 19.40 30.41 12.56
N GLY A 410 18.70 30.09 13.64
CA GLY A 410 17.58 29.14 13.63
C GLY A 410 17.94 27.69 13.29
N ARG A 411 19.19 27.27 13.51
CA ARG A 411 19.68 25.93 13.15
C ARG A 411 19.40 24.84 14.18
N GLY A 412 18.77 25.19 15.30
CA GLY A 412 18.51 24.27 16.42
C GLY A 412 19.80 23.89 17.15
N ASP A 413 20.74 24.82 17.25
CA ASP A 413 22.07 24.66 17.85
C ASP A 413 22.36 25.72 18.93
N GLY A 414 21.31 26.32 19.50
CA GLY A 414 21.43 27.21 20.65
C GLY A 414 22.07 26.50 21.87
N PRO A 415 22.61 27.24 22.84
CA PRO A 415 23.32 26.67 23.99
C PRO A 415 22.48 25.68 24.81
N ALA A 416 21.14 25.83 24.82
CA ALA A 416 20.23 24.88 25.48
C ALA A 416 19.85 23.67 24.61
N ALA A 417 20.11 23.69 23.30
CA ALA A 417 19.63 22.65 22.38
C ALA A 417 20.13 21.24 22.72
N ALA A 418 21.35 21.12 23.24
CA ALA A 418 21.97 19.84 23.57
C ALA A 418 21.39 19.16 24.83
N THR A 419 20.73 19.92 25.70
CA THR A 419 20.15 19.40 26.96
C THR A 419 18.66 19.08 26.85
N LEU A 420 18.01 19.46 25.75
CA LEU A 420 16.60 19.16 25.50
C LEU A 420 16.41 17.70 25.07
N ALA A 421 15.32 17.08 25.56
CA ALA A 421 14.94 15.73 25.19
C ALA A 421 14.68 15.56 23.68
N VAL A 422 14.27 16.65 23.01
CA VAL A 422 14.10 16.71 21.57
C VAL A 422 14.84 17.95 21.08
N ARG A 423 15.83 17.74 20.20
CA ARG A 423 16.57 18.85 19.59
C ARG A 423 15.61 19.72 18.75
N PRO A 424 15.66 21.06 18.87
CA PRO A 424 14.88 21.95 18.03
C PRO A 424 15.17 21.74 16.55
N ALA A 425 14.15 21.93 15.71
CA ALA A 425 14.31 21.79 14.27
C ALA A 425 15.25 22.86 13.70
N ASN A 426 16.02 22.50 12.67
CA ASN A 426 16.76 23.46 11.85
C ASN A 426 15.78 24.18 10.92
N LEU A 427 15.35 25.38 11.30
CA LEU A 427 14.41 26.22 10.57
C LEU A 427 15.03 26.71 9.24
N ALA A 428 16.33 27.00 9.25
CA ALA A 428 17.09 27.44 8.07
C ALA A 428 17.29 26.35 7.00
N ALA A 429 16.94 25.10 7.29
CA ALA A 429 16.94 24.04 6.30
C ALA A 429 15.70 24.07 5.38
N GLY A 430 14.72 24.94 5.63
CA GLY A 430 13.44 25.01 4.90
C GLY A 430 12.55 23.76 5.09
N ARG A 431 12.95 22.83 5.96
CA ARG A 431 12.26 21.56 6.22
C ARG A 431 11.53 21.61 7.56
N ILE A 432 10.53 22.49 7.64
CA ILE A 432 9.70 22.63 8.83
C ILE A 432 8.60 21.57 8.81
N LYS A 433 8.49 20.81 9.91
CA LYS A 433 7.62 19.62 9.98
C LYS A 433 6.14 19.91 9.70
N ALA A 434 5.63 21.07 10.12
CA ALA A 434 4.25 21.50 9.90
C ALA A 434 4.06 22.43 8.70
N GLY A 435 5.09 22.58 7.85
CA GLY A 435 5.14 23.61 6.82
C GLY A 435 5.66 24.96 7.32
N SER A 436 6.02 25.82 6.38
CA SER A 436 6.50 27.20 6.59
C SER A 436 5.44 28.23 6.21
N ASP A 437 4.15 27.86 6.27
CA ASP A 437 3.09 28.84 6.08
C ASP A 437 3.10 29.84 7.27
N PRO A 438 3.08 31.17 7.03
CA PRO A 438 3.21 32.16 8.10
C PRO A 438 2.16 32.02 9.22
N VAL A 439 0.93 31.62 8.86
CA VAL A 439 -0.14 31.42 9.85
C VAL A 439 0.11 30.15 10.65
N GLN A 440 0.65 29.10 10.04
CA GLN A 440 1.06 27.90 10.77
C GLN A 440 2.22 28.19 11.73
N LEU A 441 3.20 29.01 11.34
CA LEU A 441 4.27 29.47 12.22
C LEU A 441 3.71 30.27 13.41
N TYR A 442 2.78 31.18 13.15
CA TYR A 442 2.07 31.92 14.19
C TYR A 442 1.43 30.97 15.22
N TYR A 443 0.69 29.95 14.77
CA TYR A 443 0.09 28.98 15.69
C TYR A 443 1.13 28.21 16.49
N ARG A 444 2.27 27.82 15.90
CA ARG A 444 3.33 27.13 16.64
C ARG A 444 3.90 27.99 17.76
N ILE A 445 4.11 29.27 17.51
CA ILE A 445 4.63 30.22 18.51
C ILE A 445 3.57 30.49 19.58
N ALA A 446 2.33 30.75 19.17
CA ALA A 446 1.24 31.08 20.09
C ALA A 446 0.86 29.89 20.99
N THR A 447 0.66 28.69 20.44
CA THR A 447 0.22 27.51 21.21
C THR A 447 1.35 26.70 21.81
N GLY A 448 2.58 26.92 21.34
CA GLY A 448 3.72 26.05 21.61
C GLY A 448 3.56 24.66 20.99
N ILE A 449 4.49 23.76 21.34
CA ILE A 449 4.54 22.37 20.85
C ILE A 449 4.60 21.42 22.04
N LYS A 450 3.62 20.53 22.14
CA LYS A 450 3.61 19.44 23.14
C LYS A 450 4.65 18.37 22.78
N GLY A 451 5.42 17.95 23.78
CA GLY A 451 6.30 16.79 23.77
C GLY A 451 5.63 15.58 24.42
N ASP A 452 6.37 14.47 24.51
CA ASP A 452 5.82 13.22 25.07
C ASP A 452 5.85 13.21 26.62
N THR A 453 6.70 14.02 27.26
CA THR A 453 6.84 14.14 28.73
C THR A 453 6.54 15.55 29.26
N GLY A 454 5.95 16.43 28.45
CA GLY A 454 5.72 17.83 28.81
C GLY A 454 5.70 18.74 27.57
N GLN A 455 5.97 20.03 27.76
CA GLN A 455 6.01 20.99 26.66
C GLN A 455 7.41 21.00 26.01
N ALA A 456 7.50 20.67 24.72
CA ALA A 456 8.76 20.65 23.97
C ALA A 456 9.16 22.04 23.48
N MET A 457 8.17 22.88 23.16
CA MET A 457 8.34 24.31 22.89
C MET A 457 7.28 25.07 23.69
N PRO A 458 7.66 26.05 24.53
CA PRO A 458 6.71 26.82 25.32
C PRO A 458 5.72 27.58 24.44
N ALA A 459 4.56 27.88 24.99
CA ALA A 459 3.54 28.69 24.34
C ALA A 459 3.80 30.17 24.62
N PHE A 460 3.77 31.00 23.57
CA PHE A 460 3.93 32.45 23.66
C PHE A 460 2.64 33.21 23.36
N GLY A 461 1.48 32.55 23.43
CA GLY A 461 0.17 33.15 23.17
C GLY A 461 -0.27 34.23 24.17
N ALA A 462 0.50 34.47 25.24
CA ALA A 462 0.32 35.61 26.13
C ALA A 462 0.89 36.92 25.54
N LEU A 463 1.73 36.83 24.50
CA LEU A 463 2.23 37.99 23.79
C LEU A 463 1.13 38.63 22.93
N PRO A 464 1.15 39.95 22.75
CA PRO A 464 0.32 40.63 21.76
C PRO A 464 0.49 40.04 20.34
N PRO A 465 -0.58 39.94 19.52
CA PRO A 465 -0.51 39.35 18.18
C PRO A 465 0.54 39.97 17.26
N ASP A 466 0.73 41.30 17.33
CA ASP A 466 1.74 42.05 16.58
C ASP A 466 3.16 41.61 16.92
N GLN A 467 3.41 41.26 18.18
CA GLN A 467 4.72 40.76 18.62
C GLN A 467 4.99 39.36 18.05
N ILE A 468 4.00 38.47 18.07
CA ILE A 468 4.13 37.14 17.47
C ILE A 468 4.34 37.26 15.95
N TRP A 469 3.58 38.13 15.28
CA TRP A 469 3.78 38.42 13.86
C TRP A 469 5.15 39.01 13.54
N SER A 470 5.74 39.80 14.43
CA SER A 470 7.10 40.31 14.23
C SER A 470 8.11 39.16 14.18
N ILE A 471 8.00 38.18 15.09
CA ILE A 471 8.83 36.97 15.09
C ILE A 471 8.60 36.17 13.80
N VAL A 472 7.35 35.97 13.37
CA VAL A 472 7.05 35.28 12.10
C VAL A 472 7.67 36.00 10.90
N ALA A 473 7.57 37.34 10.85
CA ALA A 473 8.15 38.14 9.77
C ALA A 473 9.67 37.99 9.71
N PHE A 474 10.35 37.97 10.86
CA PHE A 474 11.79 37.70 10.93
C PHE A 474 12.14 36.29 10.44
N LEU A 475 11.40 35.28 10.91
CA LEU A 475 11.63 33.90 10.48
C LEU A 475 11.47 33.75 8.96
N GLU A 476 10.44 34.34 8.36
CA GLU A 476 10.16 34.28 6.92
C GLU A 476 11.13 35.06 6.05
N ARG A 477 11.75 36.13 6.57
CA ARG A 477 12.64 37.00 5.78
C ARG A 477 14.12 36.66 5.91
N GLU A 478 14.56 36.21 7.09
CA GLU A 478 15.99 36.13 7.42
C GLU A 478 16.44 34.72 7.83
N VAL A 479 15.52 33.83 8.23
CA VAL A 479 15.87 32.49 8.74
C VAL A 479 15.48 31.38 7.77
N ILE A 480 14.24 31.38 7.30
CA ILE A 480 13.69 30.34 6.41
C ILE A 480 14.03 30.71 4.96
N PRO A 481 14.61 29.79 4.17
CA PRO A 481 15.10 30.05 2.81
C PRO A 481 14.01 30.12 1.73
#